data_AF-A0AA37HIY7-F1
#
_entry.id   AF-A0AA37HIY7-F1
#
_cell.length_a   1.000
_cell.length_b   1.000
_cell.length_c   1.000
_cell.angle_alpha   90.00
_cell.angle_beta   90.00
_cell.angle_gamma   90.00
#
_symmetry.space_group_name_H-M   'P 1'
#
loop_
_entity.id
_entity.type
_entity.pdbx_description
1 polymer ?
#
loop_
_entity_poly.entity_id
_entity_poly.type
_entity_poly.pdbx_seq_one_letter_code
_entity_poly.pdbx_strand_id
1 'polypeptide(L)'
;MSITYPEAWIPGPDGRSRVRQVYRDDESIGRVRRWREEEPGELTGEWFTAERKKGAFYVPIAGEHATFEEALERIVFYSAVQ
;
A
#
# COMPACT_ATOMS: atom_id res chain seq x y z
N MET A 1 -5.14 3.91 19.22
CA MET A 1 -4.19 3.73 18.12
C MET A 1 -4.81 4.35 16.89
N SER A 2 -4.21 5.44 16.42
CA SER A 2 -4.71 6.16 15.24
C SER A 2 -3.91 5.71 14.01
N ILE A 3 -4.62 5.28 12.96
CA ILE A 3 -4.01 4.97 11.67
C ILE A 3 -4.11 6.21 10.80
N THR A 4 -2.97 6.69 10.30
CA THR A 4 -2.91 7.87 9.43
C THR A 4 -2.18 7.55 8.14
N TYR A 5 -2.54 8.27 7.08
CA TYR A 5 -1.88 8.19 5.80
C TYR A 5 -2.00 9.53 5.07
N PRO A 6 -0.96 9.98 4.35
CA PRO A 6 -1.04 11.20 3.55
C PRO A 6 -2.09 11.05 2.45
N GLU A 7 -2.77 12.14 2.12
CA GLU A 7 -3.70 12.16 1.00
C GLU A 7 -2.97 11.95 -0.34
N ALA A 8 -1.75 12.46 -0.46
CA ALA A 8 -0.95 12.39 -1.67
C ALA A 8 -0.43 10.98 -1.97
N TRP A 9 -0.52 10.60 -3.25
CA TRP A 9 0.11 9.40 -3.81
C TRP A 9 1.44 9.76 -4.47
N ILE A 10 2.55 9.23 -3.96
CA ILE A 10 3.90 9.49 -4.51
C ILE A 10 4.30 8.42 -5.53
N PRO A 11 5.10 8.73 -6.56
CA PRO A 11 5.62 7.72 -7.48
C PRO A 11 6.40 6.63 -6.74
N GLY A 12 6.11 5.37 -7.04
CA GLY A 12 6.87 4.22 -6.57
C GLY A 12 8.22 4.10 -7.29
N PRO A 13 9.20 3.40 -6.70
CA PRO A 13 10.54 3.25 -7.27
C PRO A 13 10.57 2.44 -8.57
N ASP A 14 9.55 1.63 -8.82
CA ASP A 14 9.36 0.86 -10.07
C ASP A 14 8.80 1.70 -11.23
N GLY A 15 8.39 2.95 -10.97
CA GLY A 15 7.85 3.85 -11.99
C GLY A 15 6.47 3.48 -12.55
N ARG A 16 5.87 2.37 -12.09
CA ARG A 16 4.57 1.86 -12.56
C ARG A 16 3.48 1.95 -11.49
N SER A 17 3.89 1.97 -10.22
CA SER A 17 3.00 2.12 -9.09
C SER A 17 3.11 3.49 -8.45
N ARG A 18 2.10 3.83 -7.66
CA ARG A 18 2.17 4.94 -6.71
C ARG A 18 1.99 4.42 -5.31
N VAL A 19 2.60 5.09 -4.35
CA VAL A 19 2.70 4.64 -2.97
C VAL A 19 2.02 5.65 -2.06
N ARG A 20 1.35 5.14 -1.04
CA ARG A 20 0.85 5.91 0.09
C ARG A 20 1.36 5.27 1.37
N GLN A 21 2.08 6.05 2.16
CA GLN A 21 2.64 5.58 3.42
C GLN A 21 1.54 5.44 4.48
N VAL A 22 1.63 4.42 5.32
CA VAL A 22 0.70 4.17 6.43
C VAL A 22 1.46 4.23 7.75
N TYR A 23 0.91 5.01 8.68
CA TYR A 23 1.48 5.24 10.00
C TYR A 23 0.50 4.78 11.09
N ARG A 24 1.06 4.35 12.22
CA ARG A 24 0.35 4.13 13.48
C ARG A 24 1.07 4.95 14.53
N ASP A 25 0.37 5.90 15.13
CA ASP A 25 0.91 6.76 16.20
C ASP A 25 2.29 7.37 15.80
N ASP A 26 2.33 7.95 14.59
CA ASP A 26 3.51 8.55 13.91
C ASP A 26 4.63 7.57 13.48
N GLU A 27 4.54 6.29 13.82
CA GLU A 27 5.46 5.26 13.31
C GLU A 27 4.96 4.71 11.98
N SER A 28 5.83 4.72 10.96
CA SER A 28 5.55 4.07 9.68
C SER A 28 5.46 2.55 9.84
N ILE A 29 4.28 1.98 9.68
CA ILE A 29 4.03 0.53 9.79
C ILE A 29 4.02 -0.20 8.44
N GLY A 30 3.86 0.53 7.34
CA GLY A 30 3.80 -0.04 6.01
C GLY A 30 3.41 0.98 4.96
N ARG A 31 3.07 0.50 3.77
CA ARG A 31 2.62 1.34 2.67
C ARG A 31 1.70 0.57 1.73
N VAL A 32 0.72 1.28 1.19
CA VAL A 32 -0.16 0.77 0.13
C VAL A 32 0.43 1.18 -1.20
N ARG A 33 0.46 0.26 -2.16
CA ARG A 33 0.76 0.55 -3.56
C ARG A 33 -0.52 0.55 -4.37
N ARG A 34 -0.65 1.52 -5.26
CA ARG A 34 -1.68 1.63 -6.28
C ARG A 34 -1.06 1.32 -7.63
N TRP A 35 -1.66 0.36 -8.31
CA TRP A 35 -1.32 -0.06 -9.66
C TRP A 35 -2.41 0.39 -10.61
N ARG A 36 -2.02 0.68 -11.85
CA ARG A 36 -2.94 1.02 -12.91
C ARG A 36 -2.46 0.31 -14.16
N GLU A 37 -3.36 -0.42 -14.80
CA GLU A 37 -3.13 -0.90 -16.15
C GLU A 37 -3.46 0.23 -17.13
N GLU A 38 -2.49 0.59 -17.97
CA GLU A 38 -2.64 1.57 -19.03
C GLU A 38 -2.72 0.85 -20.38
N GLU A 39 -3.66 -0.10 -20.53
CA GLU A 39 -3.93 -0.68 -21.85
C GLU A 39 -4.94 0.18 -22.62
N PRO A 40 -4.60 0.64 -23.84
CA PRO A 40 -5.50 1.47 -24.63
C PRO A 40 -6.68 0.63 -25.14
N GLY A 41 -7.84 0.77 -24.49
CA GLY A 41 -9.10 0.17 -24.95
C GLY A 41 -9.85 -0.65 -23.90
N GLU A 42 -9.20 -0.98 -22.77
CA GLU A 42 -9.86 -1.62 -21.64
C GLU A 42 -10.16 -0.61 -20.53
N LEU A 43 -11.19 -0.91 -19.73
CA LEU A 43 -11.48 -0.18 -18.50
C LEU A 43 -10.23 -0.27 -17.62
N THR A 44 -9.52 0.86 -17.46
CA THR A 44 -8.34 0.99 -16.60
C THR A 44 -8.57 0.26 -15.27
N GLY A 45 -7.95 -0.91 -15.12
CA GLY A 45 -7.95 -1.67 -13.87
C GLY A 45 -7.06 -0.95 -12.89
N GLU A 46 -7.66 -0.38 -11.83
CA GLU A 46 -6.89 0.10 -10.68
C GLU A 46 -6.99 -0.94 -9.57
N TRP A 47 -5.84 -1.32 -9.02
CA TRP A 47 -5.79 -2.23 -7.89
C TRP A 47 -4.70 -1.88 -6.90
N PHE A 48 -4.82 -2.43 -5.69
CA PHE A 48 -3.93 -2.12 -4.59
C PHE A 48 -3.20 -3.36 -4.08
N THR A 49 -1.96 -3.15 -3.64
CA THR A 49 -1.19 -4.15 -2.89
C THR A 49 -0.64 -3.53 -1.61
N ALA A 50 -0.41 -4.37 -0.61
CA ALA A 50 0.03 -3.96 0.71
C ALA A 50 1.47 -4.40 0.98
N GLU A 51 2.28 -3.53 1.58
CA GLU A 51 3.60 -3.88 2.08
C GLU A 51 3.71 -3.48 3.56
N ARG A 52 4.25 -4.38 4.39
CA ARG A 52 4.61 -4.06 5.78
C ARG A 52 6.05 -3.60 5.88
N LYS A 53 6.33 -2.72 6.83
CA LYS A 53 7.71 -2.35 7.16
C LYS A 53 8.36 -3.45 8.02
N LYS A 54 9.57 -3.87 7.65
CA LYS A 54 10.42 -4.79 8.40
C LYS A 54 11.84 -4.21 8.45
N GLY A 55 12.18 -3.57 9.57
CA GLY A 55 13.42 -2.79 9.69
C GLY A 55 13.47 -1.64 8.68
N ALA A 56 14.50 -1.63 7.83
CA ALA A 56 14.66 -0.64 6.77
C ALA A 56 13.91 -0.98 5.47
N PHE A 57 13.29 -2.16 5.37
CA PHE A 57 12.71 -2.67 4.13
C PHE A 57 11.18 -2.74 4.18
N TYR A 58 10.57 -2.75 3.00
CA TYR A 58 9.15 -3.03 2.82
C TYR A 58 8.99 -4.41 2.19
N VAL A 59 8.20 -5.26 2.84
CA VAL A 59 7.96 -6.63 2.40
C VAL A 59 6.49 -6.75 1.98
N PRO A 60 6.21 -7.27 0.77
CA PRO A 60 4.84 -7.50 0.33
C PRO A 60 4.06 -8.38 1.30
N ILE A 61 2.78 -8.05 1.48
CA ILE A 61 1.80 -8.88 2.15
C ILE A 61 0.98 -9.56 1.05
N ALA A 62 0.73 -10.86 1.20
CA ALA A 62 -0.09 -11.60 0.23
C ALA A 62 -1.48 -10.96 0.07
N GLY A 63 -1.97 -10.98 -1.17
CA GLY A 63 -3.24 -10.37 -1.55
C GLY A 63 -3.09 -9.54 -2.82
N GLU A 64 -3.34 -10.19 -3.95
CA GLU A 64 -3.36 -9.58 -5.28
C GLU A 64 -4.70 -8.87 -5.52
N HIS A 65 -4.68 -7.81 -6.32
CA HIS A 65 -5.88 -7.09 -6.78
C HIS A 65 -6.87 -6.62 -5.69
N ALA A 66 -6.36 -6.10 -4.57
CA ALA A 66 -7.22 -5.65 -3.47
C ALA A 66 -7.77 -4.23 -3.68
N THR A 67 -8.83 -3.90 -2.95
CA THR A 67 -9.25 -2.51 -2.72
C THR A 67 -8.25 -1.77 -1.80
N PHE A 68 -8.37 -0.44 -1.74
CA PHE A 68 -7.54 0.36 -0.84
C PHE A 68 -7.78 -0.02 0.63
N GLU A 69 -9.04 -0.16 1.05
CA GLU A 69 -9.39 -0.57 2.41
C GLU A 69 -8.81 -1.94 2.77
N GLU A 70 -8.97 -2.94 1.92
CA GLU A 70 -8.41 -4.29 2.18
C GLU A 70 -6.88 -4.26 2.30
N ALA A 71 -6.20 -3.48 1.45
CA ALA A 71 -4.75 -3.31 1.54
C ALA A 71 -4.33 -2.62 2.84
N LEU A 72 -5.09 -1.61 3.28
CA LEU A 72 -4.86 -0.91 4.54
C LEU A 72 -5.07 -1.85 5.74
N GLU A 73 -6.17 -2.59 5.78
CA GLU A 73 -6.49 -3.55 6.84
C GLU A 73 -5.38 -4.60 6.99
N ARG A 74 -4.84 -5.10 5.87
CA ARG A 74 -3.70 -6.02 5.89
C ARG A 74 -2.48 -5.38 6.55
N ILE A 75 -2.15 -4.14 6.26
CA ILE A 75 -1.01 -3.46 6.92
C ILE A 75 -1.26 -3.35 8.42
N VAL A 76 -2.47 -2.97 8.84
CA VAL A 76 -2.86 -2.83 10.24
C VAL A 76 -2.77 -4.17 10.98
N PHE A 77 -3.24 -5.25 10.36
CA PHE A 77 -3.21 -6.61 10.91
C PHE A 77 -1.77 -7.13 11.03
N TYR A 78 -1.01 -7.14 9.94
CA TYR A 78 0.34 -7.73 9.90
C TYR A 78 1.44 -6.88 10.57
N SER A 79 1.15 -5.63 10.92
CA SER A 79 2.04 -4.80 11.75
C SER A 79 1.81 -4.99 13.25
N ALA A 80 0.65 -5.52 13.67
CA ALA A 80 0.38 -5.85 15.07
C ALA A 80 1.01 -7.16 15.52
N VAL A 81 1.34 -8.06 14.59
CA VAL A 81 1.92 -9.40 14.86
C VAL A 81 3.45 -9.38 14.78
N GLN A 82 4.10 -8.32 15.30
CA GLN A 82 5.57 -8.22 15.35
C GLN A 82 6.16 -8.95 16.56
#